data_AF-A0A3D9DRH9-F1
#
_entry.id   AF-A0A3D9DRH9-F1
#
_cell.length_a   1.000
_cell.length_b   1.000
_cell.length_c   1.000
_cell.angle_alpha   90.00
_cell.angle_beta   90.00
_cell.angle_gamma   90.00
#
_symmetry.space_group_name_H-M   'P 1'
#
loop_
_entity.id
_entity.type
_entity.pdbx_description
1 polymer ?
#
loop_
_entity_poly.entity_id
_entity_poly.type
_entity_poly.pdbx_seq_one_letter_code
_entity_poly.pdbx_strand_id
1 'polypeptide(L)'
;MESVSLYNIDSDVSPQSLLPHAQGWLPPTGHEIKHVLDRLRVRQCQAYTLADIADLIGLAGSSELQLCIEDRESIGYGPWAILCCEAGYGCIWKDHEQILAERLLDR
;
A
#
# COMPACT_ATOMS: atom_id res chain seq x y z
N MET A 1 23.99 14.43 -22.12
CA MET A 1 24.33 13.66 -20.90
C MET A 1 23.26 13.97 -19.87
N GLU A 2 22.12 13.29 -19.93
CA GLU A 2 21.14 13.30 -18.84
C GLU A 2 20.55 11.90 -18.81
N SER A 3 21.08 11.07 -17.90
CA SER A 3 20.56 9.74 -17.65
C SER A 3 19.20 9.89 -16.99
N VAL A 4 18.17 9.43 -17.68
CA VAL A 4 16.84 9.21 -17.11
C VAL A 4 16.97 8.13 -16.03
N SER A 5 16.86 8.50 -14.76
CA SER A 5 16.70 7.55 -13.65
C SER A 5 15.36 6.84 -13.80
N LEU A 6 15.34 5.76 -14.60
CA LEU A 6 14.19 4.91 -14.86
C LEU A 6 13.83 3.96 -13.70
N TYR A 7 14.43 4.15 -12.53
CA TYR A 7 14.14 3.35 -11.35
C TYR A 7 13.96 4.28 -10.16
N ASN A 8 12.79 4.93 -10.08
CA ASN A 8 12.28 5.38 -8.79
C ASN A 8 11.92 4.11 -8.02
N ILE A 9 12.93 3.41 -7.50
CA ILE A 9 12.70 2.42 -6.45
C ILE A 9 12.16 3.26 -5.31
N ASP A 10 10.85 3.20 -5.10
CA ASP A 10 10.13 3.81 -3.99
C ASP A 10 10.78 3.33 -2.69
N SER A 11 11.86 4.00 -2.28
CA SER A 11 12.72 3.61 -1.16
C SER A 11 12.10 4.03 0.18
N ASP A 12 10.96 4.73 0.11
CA ASP A 12 10.18 5.21 1.24
C ASP A 12 9.23 4.17 1.82
N VAL A 13 9.11 2.98 1.19
CA VAL A 13 8.34 1.84 1.72
C VAL A 13 9.25 0.63 1.92
N SER A 14 9.29 0.12 3.14
CA SER A 14 10.12 -1.04 3.51
C SER A 14 9.63 -2.31 2.81
N PRO A 15 10.54 -3.19 2.36
CA PRO A 15 10.16 -4.49 1.78
C PRO A 15 9.35 -5.34 2.76
N GLN A 16 9.63 -5.26 4.06
CA GLN A 16 8.97 -6.04 5.11
C GLN A 16 7.48 -5.71 5.25
N SER A 17 7.09 -4.44 5.02
CA SER A 17 5.68 -4.05 5.02
C SER A 17 4.95 -4.52 3.77
N LEU A 18 5.66 -4.95 2.72
CA LEU A 18 5.09 -5.45 1.47
C LEU A 18 5.05 -6.98 1.38
N LEU A 19 5.38 -7.69 2.47
CA LEU A 19 5.32 -9.15 2.51
C LEU A 19 3.91 -9.68 2.79
N PRO A 20 3.60 -10.92 2.36
CA PRO A 20 2.42 -11.63 2.85
C PRO A 20 2.43 -11.76 4.37
N HIS A 21 1.25 -11.68 5.01
CA HIS A 21 1.14 -11.74 6.47
C HIS A 21 1.85 -12.98 7.08
N ALA A 22 1.73 -14.13 6.41
CA ALA A 22 2.34 -15.38 6.86
C ALA A 22 3.88 -15.44 6.69
N GLN A 23 4.50 -14.49 5.99
CA GLN A 23 5.91 -14.49 5.61
C GLN A 23 6.74 -13.46 6.40
N GLY A 24 6.31 -13.11 7.61
CA GLY A 24 7.04 -12.17 8.47
C GLY A 24 6.78 -10.70 8.13
N TRP A 25 5.58 -10.39 7.66
CA TRP A 25 5.11 -9.02 7.49
C TRP A 25 5.32 -8.21 8.78
N LEU A 26 5.80 -6.98 8.62
CA LEU A 26 5.87 -6.00 9.69
C LEU A 26 4.94 -4.83 9.37
N PRO A 27 4.22 -4.27 10.36
CA PRO A 27 3.36 -3.12 10.13
C PRO A 27 4.19 -1.94 9.60
N PRO A 28 3.65 -1.17 8.64
CA PRO A 28 4.30 0.04 8.16
C PRO A 28 4.28 1.13 9.25
N THR A 29 5.20 2.05 9.11
CA THR A 29 5.28 3.32 9.84
C THR A 29 4.32 4.36 9.25
N GLY A 30 4.01 5.40 10.01
CA GLY A 30 3.21 6.53 9.57
C GLY A 30 3.79 7.25 8.35
N HIS A 31 5.13 7.29 8.25
CA HIS A 31 5.82 7.79 7.05
C HIS A 31 5.51 6.97 5.80
N GLU A 32 5.64 5.64 5.90
CA GLU A 32 5.32 4.72 4.80
C GLU A 32 3.84 4.83 4.40
N ILE A 33 2.94 4.94 5.38
CA ILE A 33 1.51 5.13 5.14
C ILE A 33 1.27 6.43 4.36
N LYS A 34 1.83 7.55 4.81
CA LYS A 34 1.69 8.84 4.14
C LYS A 34 2.20 8.78 2.69
N HIS A 35 3.35 8.15 2.47
CA HIS A 35 3.92 7.97 1.15
C HIS A 35 2.99 7.20 0.21
N VAL A 36 2.46 6.07 0.67
CA VAL A 36 1.51 5.26 -0.12
C VAL A 36 0.22 6.03 -0.42
N LEU A 37 -0.28 6.84 0.53
CA LEU A 37 -1.45 7.70 0.33
C LEU A 37 -1.21 8.77 -0.74
N ASP A 38 -0.05 9.42 -0.73
CA ASP A 38 0.30 10.42 -1.73
C ASP A 38 0.44 9.79 -3.12
N ARG A 39 1.04 8.59 -3.19
CA ARG A 39 1.11 7.83 -4.44
C ARG A 39 -0.26 7.40 -4.96
N LEU A 40 -1.17 6.98 -4.07
CA LEU A 40 -2.56 6.65 -4.42
C LEU A 40 -3.28 7.86 -5.04
N ARG A 41 -3.16 9.04 -4.43
CA ARG A 41 -3.76 10.29 -4.94
C ARG A 41 -3.26 10.65 -6.33
N VAL A 42 -1.95 10.53 -6.56
CA VAL A 42 -1.34 10.78 -7.87
C VAL A 42 -1.85 9.76 -8.89
N ARG A 43 -1.89 8.48 -8.54
CA ARG A 43 -2.27 7.39 -9.47
C ARG A 43 -3.73 7.45 -9.88
N GLN A 44 -4.62 7.74 -8.94
CA GLN A 44 -6.07 7.77 -9.20
C GLN A 44 -6.52 9.11 -9.82
N CYS A 45 -5.62 10.10 -9.94
CA CYS A 45 -5.95 11.45 -10.43
C CYS A 45 -7.17 12.08 -9.73
N GLN A 46 -7.43 11.68 -8.48
CA GLN A 46 -8.60 12.06 -7.70
C GLN A 46 -8.17 12.57 -6.33
N ALA A 47 -8.81 13.66 -5.88
CA ALA A 47 -8.60 14.22 -4.56
C ALA A 47 -9.37 13.40 -3.51
N TYR A 48 -8.79 12.27 -3.08
CA TYR A 48 -9.32 11.51 -1.96
C TYR A 48 -9.04 12.20 -0.63
N THR A 49 -10.09 12.38 0.17
CA THR A 49 -9.98 12.78 1.58
C THR A 49 -9.53 11.59 2.44
N LEU A 50 -9.10 11.83 3.67
CA LEU A 50 -8.78 10.74 4.60
C LEU A 50 -10.02 9.89 4.95
N ALA A 51 -11.22 10.47 4.90
CA ALA A 51 -12.46 9.73 5.13
C ALA A 51 -12.74 8.75 3.99
N ASP A 52 -12.63 9.20 2.74
CA ASP A 52 -12.82 8.34 1.57
C ASP A 52 -11.85 7.15 1.57
N ILE A 53 -10.59 7.39 1.98
CA ILE A 53 -9.58 6.33 2.06
C ILE A 53 -9.87 5.39 3.22
N ALA A 54 -10.26 5.90 4.40
CA ALA A 54 -10.63 5.07 5.53
C ALA A 54 -11.79 4.12 5.18
N ASP A 55 -12.81 4.63 4.48
CA ASP A 55 -13.93 3.82 3.98
C ASP A 55 -13.46 2.76 2.97
N LEU A 56 -12.58 3.14 2.04
CA LEU A 56 -12.01 2.23 1.02
C LEU A 56 -11.28 1.04 1.65
N ILE A 57 -10.51 1.27 2.71
CA ILE A 57 -9.68 0.25 3.37
C ILE A 57 -10.36 -0.39 4.59
N GLY A 58 -11.61 -0.01 4.89
CA GLY A 58 -12.43 -0.60 5.94
C GLY A 58 -12.04 -0.22 7.38
N LEU A 59 -11.47 0.97 7.60
CA LEU A 59 -11.28 1.52 8.93
C LEU A 59 -12.56 2.17 9.45
N ALA A 60 -12.64 2.42 10.77
CA ALA A 60 -13.82 3.04 11.38
C ALA A 60 -14.02 4.52 10.97
N GLY A 61 -12.96 5.17 10.48
CA GLY A 61 -13.04 6.52 9.90
C GLY A 61 -11.70 7.22 9.79
N SER A 62 -11.71 8.48 9.36
CA SER A 62 -10.50 9.27 9.11
C SER A 62 -9.62 9.48 10.34
N SER A 63 -10.19 9.48 11.55
CA SER A 63 -9.42 9.64 12.79
C SER A 63 -8.49 8.46 13.05
N GLU A 64 -8.93 7.23 12.81
CA GLU A 64 -8.10 6.03 12.96
C GLU A 64 -6.94 6.06 11.96
N LEU A 65 -7.23 6.39 10.69
CA LEU A 65 -6.19 6.55 9.67
C LEU A 65 -5.18 7.66 10.04
N GLN A 66 -5.65 8.76 10.62
CA GLN A 66 -4.78 9.84 11.09
C GLN A 66 -3.87 9.39 12.23
N LEU A 67 -4.37 8.59 13.19
CA LEU A 67 -3.55 8.01 14.25
C LEU A 67 -2.47 7.08 13.69
N CYS A 68 -2.77 6.33 12.64
CA CYS A 68 -1.77 5.51 11.95
C CYS A 68 -0.70 6.34 11.25
N ILE A 69 -1.07 7.44 10.58
CA ILE A 69 -0.12 8.36 9.94
C ILE A 69 0.80 9.03 10.99
N GLU A 70 0.30 9.25 12.20
CA GLU A 70 1.06 9.84 13.31
C GLU A 70 1.87 8.81 14.12
N ASP A 71 1.95 7.54 13.67
CA ASP A 71 2.60 6.44 14.39
C ASP A 71 2.03 6.22 15.83
N ARG A 72 0.80 6.67 16.08
CA ARG A 72 0.11 6.46 17.37
C ARG A 72 -0.58 5.11 17.45
N GLU A 73 -0.99 4.58 16.30
CA GLU A 73 -1.59 3.25 16.16
C GLU A 73 -1.00 2.53 14.94
N SER A 74 -0.94 1.20 14.98
CA SER A 74 -0.50 0.42 13.83
C SER A 74 -1.69 0.08 12.93
N ILE A 75 -1.53 0.31 11.63
CA ILE A 75 -2.52 -0.15 10.65
C ILE A 75 -2.52 -1.69 10.58
N GLY A 76 -3.70 -2.29 10.49
CA GLY A 76 -3.84 -3.73 10.28
C GLY A 76 -3.37 -4.17 8.89
N TYR A 77 -3.00 -5.45 8.77
CA TYR A 77 -2.55 -6.02 7.49
C TYR A 77 -3.59 -5.87 6.37
N GLY A 78 -4.86 -6.14 6.63
CA GLY A 78 -5.93 -6.06 5.63
C GLY A 78 -6.06 -4.65 5.01
N PRO A 79 -6.27 -3.60 5.84
CA PRO A 79 -6.32 -2.22 5.35
C PRO A 79 -5.05 -1.80 4.61
N TRP A 80 -3.87 -2.17 5.11
CA TRP A 80 -2.60 -1.89 4.45
C TRP A 80 -2.48 -2.58 3.08
N ALA A 81 -2.86 -3.85 3.01
CA ALA A 81 -2.83 -4.63 1.79
C ALA A 81 -3.70 -4.01 0.68
N ILE A 82 -4.93 -3.62 1.01
CA ILE A 82 -5.83 -2.92 0.08
C ILE A 82 -5.17 -1.62 -0.41
N LEU A 83 -4.61 -0.84 0.51
CA LEU A 83 -3.93 0.41 0.19
C LEU A 83 -2.76 0.20 -0.78
N CYS A 84 -1.91 -0.80 -0.53
CA CYS A 84 -0.80 -1.17 -1.41
C CYS A 84 -1.28 -1.56 -2.82
N CYS A 85 -2.36 -2.33 -2.92
CA CYS A 85 -2.91 -2.75 -4.20
C CYS A 85 -3.42 -1.55 -5.01
N GLU A 86 -4.20 -0.67 -4.39
CA GLU A 86 -4.76 0.53 -5.00
C GLU A 86 -3.66 1.53 -5.39
N ALA A 87 -2.65 1.69 -4.55
CA ALA A 87 -1.49 2.52 -4.83
C ALA A 87 -0.54 1.92 -5.89
N GLY A 88 -0.74 0.66 -6.31
CA GLY A 88 0.03 0.01 -7.37
C GLY A 88 1.33 -0.65 -6.92
N TYR A 89 1.47 -0.99 -5.64
CA TYR A 89 2.52 -1.88 -5.14
C TYR A 89 2.19 -3.36 -5.40
N GLY A 90 0.96 -3.66 -5.81
CA GLY A 90 0.48 -5.01 -6.07
C GLY A 90 -0.25 -5.62 -4.88
N CYS A 91 -0.81 -6.80 -5.09
CA CYS A 91 -1.54 -7.54 -4.06
C CYS A 91 -0.56 -8.27 -3.15
N ILE A 92 -0.14 -7.65 -2.05
CA ILE A 92 0.87 -8.21 -1.12
C ILE A 92 0.41 -9.49 -0.40
N TRP A 93 -0.87 -9.86 -0.53
CA TRP A 93 -1.44 -11.11 0.00
C TRP A 93 -1.41 -12.26 -0.99
N LYS A 94 -1.06 -12.01 -2.26
CA LYS A 94 -0.93 -13.05 -3.28
C LYS A 94 0.52 -13.48 -3.38
N ASP A 95 0.76 -14.78 -3.32
CA ASP A 95 2.06 -15.34 -3.65
C ASP A 95 2.33 -15.24 -5.16
N HIS A 96 3.60 -15.16 -5.53
CA HIS A 96 4.03 -15.06 -6.93
C HIS A 96 3.50 -16.24 -7.77
N GLU A 97 3.37 -17.43 -7.17
CA GLU A 97 2.78 -18.60 -7.83
C GLU A 97 1.29 -18.42 -8.13
N GLN A 98 0.54 -17.77 -7.25
CA GLN A 98 -0.88 -17.48 -7.47
C GLN A 98 -1.07 -16.48 -8.61
N ILE A 99 -0.20 -15.47 -8.68
CA ILE A 99 -0.20 -14.47 -9.77
C ILE A 99 0.13 -15.13 -11.12
N LEU A 100 1.08 -16.06 -11.16
CA LEU A 100 1.42 -16.81 -12.37
C LEU A 100 0.30 -17.78 -12.78
N ALA A 101 -0.33 -18.46 -11.81
CA ALA A 101 -1.44 -19.37 -12.08
C ALA A 101 -2.63 -18.64 -12.71
N GLU A 102 -3.00 -17.46 -12.19
CA GLU A 102 -4.06 -16.62 -12.76
C GLU A 102 -3.73 -16.19 -14.21
N ARG A 103 -2.48 -15.80 -14.48
CA ARG A 103 -2.04 -15.40 -15.82
C ARG A 103 -1.97 -16.53 -16.84
N LEU A 104 -1.79 -17.77 -16.39
CA LEU A 104 -1.75 -18.95 -17.25
C LEU A 104 -3.14 -19.52 -17.54
N LEU A 105 -4.13 -19.24 -16.68
CA LEU A 105 -5.53 -19.65 -16.84
C LEU A 105 -6.35 -18.71 -17.75
N ASP A 106 -5.91 -17.46 -17.94
CA ASP A 106 -6.50 -16.47 -18.87
C ASP A 106 -6.08 -16.67 -20.34
N ARG A 107 -5.62 -17.88 -20.72
CA ARG A 107 -5.19 -18.25 -22.08
C ARG A 107 -6.06 -19.30 -22.75
#